data_AF-A0A4Q3FKH9-F1
#
_entry.id   AF-A0A4Q3FKH9-F1
#
_cell.length_a   1.000
_cell.length_b   1.000
_cell.length_c   1.000
_cell.angle_alpha   90.00
_cell.angle_beta   90.00
_cell.angle_gamma   90.00
#
_symmetry.space_group_name_H-M   'P 1'
#
loop_
_entity.id
_entity.type
_entity.pdbx_description
1 polymer ?
#
loop_
_entity_poly.entity_id
_entity_poly.type
_entity_poly.pdbx_seq_one_letter_code
_entity_poly.pdbx_strand_id
1 'polypeptide(L)'
;MKTKLTPRLLGFLIKKGYKYFLSQTTCIDQEDAYVSITLKPVKKHPLLQNLPEPFSAYCSIFQDPAQMALGIFNTKIVVDLEIKDMKNFENATKSDLTVSYF
;
A
#
# COMPACT_ATOMS: atom_id res chain seq x y z
N MET A 1 -5.92 7.51 5.13
CA MET A 1 -5.23 8.49 4.25
C MET A 1 -4.61 7.70 3.12
N LYS A 2 -4.77 8.15 1.87
CA LYS A 2 -4.27 7.43 0.70
C LYS A 2 -2.92 7.97 0.27
N THR A 3 -1.95 7.08 0.05
CA THR A 3 -0.61 7.43 -0.46
C THR A 3 -0.20 6.46 -1.57
N LYS A 4 0.75 6.82 -2.44
CA LYS A 4 1.20 5.93 -3.51
C LYS A 4 1.95 4.73 -2.93
N LEU A 5 1.67 3.53 -3.44
CA LEU A 5 2.49 2.37 -3.09
C LEU A 5 3.89 2.56 -3.66
N THR A 6 4.91 2.46 -2.81
CA THR A 6 6.33 2.55 -3.19
C THR A 6 7.11 1.43 -2.52
N PRO A 7 8.30 1.04 -3.02
CA PRO A 7 9.06 -0.05 -2.43
C PRO A 7 9.49 0.26 -0.98
N ARG A 8 9.78 1.54 -0.69
CA ARG A 8 10.09 2.01 0.67
C ARG A 8 8.90 1.84 1.61
N LEU A 9 7.71 2.23 1.17
CA LEU A 9 6.49 2.05 1.96
C LEU A 9 6.19 0.57 2.19
N LEU A 10 6.35 -0.27 1.17
CA LEU A 10 6.15 -1.71 1.27
C LEU A 10 7.10 -2.32 2.31
N GLY A 11 8.39 -1.97 2.27
CA GLY A 11 9.38 -2.41 3.26
C GLY A 11 9.04 -1.97 4.68
N PHE A 12 8.55 -0.73 4.85
CA PHE A 12 8.08 -0.23 6.15
C PHE A 12 6.90 -1.06 6.68
N LEU A 13 5.92 -1.36 5.83
CA LEU A 13 4.73 -2.13 6.22
C LEU A 13 5.10 -3.57 6.63
N ILE A 14 6.01 -4.21 5.89
CA ILE A 14 6.54 -5.53 6.23
C ILE A 14 7.22 -5.49 7.61
N LYS A 15 8.09 -4.50 7.87
CA LYS A 15 8.77 -4.32 9.18
C LYS A 15 7.78 -4.10 10.32
N LYS A 16 6.63 -3.47 10.07
CA LYS A 16 5.55 -3.27 11.06
C LYS A 16 4.67 -4.51 11.29
N GLY A 17 4.93 -5.60 10.57
CA GLY A 17 4.23 -6.87 10.71
C GLY A 17 2.93 -6.98 9.90
N TYR A 18 2.73 -6.11 8.91
CA TYR A 18 1.66 -6.28 7.94
C TYR A 18 1.96 -7.47 7.02
N LYS A 19 0.93 -8.27 6.71
CA LYS A 19 1.09 -9.55 5.97
C LYS A 19 0.23 -9.64 4.72
N TYR A 20 -0.89 -8.92 4.68
CA TYR A 20 -1.81 -8.95 3.56
C TYR A 20 -2.28 -7.53 3.22
N PHE A 21 -2.80 -7.37 2.00
CA PHE A 21 -3.58 -6.21 1.61
C PHE A 21 -4.99 -6.64 1.25
N LEU A 22 -5.98 -5.90 1.74
CA LEU A 22 -7.31 -5.89 1.13
C LEU A 22 -7.25 -5.02 -0.12
N SER A 23 -7.84 -5.48 -1.21
CA SER A 23 -7.81 -4.80 -2.50
C SER A 23 -9.20 -4.39 -2.94
N GLN A 24 -9.30 -3.16 -3.40
CA GLN A 24 -10.46 -2.63 -4.10
C GLN A 24 -9.96 -2.09 -5.45
N THR A 25 -10.55 -2.58 -6.54
CA THR A 25 -10.26 -2.09 -7.89
C THR A 25 -11.46 -1.29 -8.40
N THR A 26 -11.20 -0.10 -8.92
CA THR A 26 -12.22 0.79 -9.48
C THR A 26 -11.73 1.34 -10.82
N CYS A 27 -12.62 1.42 -11.80
CA CYS A 27 -12.32 2.13 -13.05
C CYS A 27 -12.31 3.64 -12.77
N ILE A 28 -11.32 4.33 -13.31
CA ILE A 28 -11.17 5.78 -13.25
C ILE A 28 -10.94 6.30 -14.66
N ASP A 29 -11.26 7.56 -14.92
CA ASP A 29 -10.96 8.21 -16.20
C ASP A 29 -10.02 9.38 -15.92
N GLN A 30 -8.72 9.09 -15.87
CA GLN A 30 -7.65 10.07 -15.69
C GLN A 30 -6.66 9.96 -16.84
N GLU A 31 -6.02 11.07 -17.22
CA GLU A 31 -5.13 11.18 -18.39
C GLU A 31 -4.04 10.09 -18.42
N ASP A 32 -3.53 9.70 -17.24
CA ASP A 32 -2.46 8.69 -17.09
C ASP A 32 -2.93 7.37 -16.43
N ALA A 33 -4.22 7.18 -16.16
CA ALA A 33 -4.72 5.97 -15.51
C ALA A 33 -6.20 5.69 -15.76
N TYR A 34 -6.48 4.43 -16.15
CA TYR A 34 -7.85 3.93 -16.36
C TYR A 34 -8.35 3.05 -15.20
N VAL A 35 -7.43 2.59 -14.35
CA VAL A 35 -7.71 1.71 -13.22
C VAL A 35 -7.07 2.27 -11.96
N SER A 36 -7.81 2.27 -10.87
CA SER A 36 -7.31 2.60 -9.54
C SER A 36 -7.46 1.40 -8.62
N ILE A 37 -6.33 0.99 -8.03
CA ILE A 37 -6.28 -0.08 -7.03
C ILE A 37 -6.00 0.56 -5.67
N THR A 38 -6.95 0.43 -4.74
CA THR A 38 -6.77 0.83 -3.34
C THR A 38 -6.43 -0.41 -2.51
N LEU A 39 -5.30 -0.35 -1.82
CA LEU A 39 -4.79 -1.42 -0.96
C LEU A 39 -4.88 -0.99 0.51
N LYS A 40 -5.47 -1.83 1.37
CA LYS A 40 -5.50 -1.59 2.83
C LYS A 40 -4.69 -2.68 3.55
N PRO A 41 -3.56 -2.33 4.20
CA PRO A 41 -2.71 -3.32 4.84
C PRO A 41 -3.37 -3.89 6.09
N VAL A 42 -3.27 -5.20 6.26
CA VAL A 42 -3.78 -5.93 7.43
C VAL A 42 -2.75 -6.95 7.93
N LYS A 43 -2.70 -7.12 9.25
CA LYS A 43 -1.75 -8.02 9.91
C LYS A 43 -2.27 -9.45 10.01
N LYS A 44 -3.59 -9.62 10.05
CA LYS A 44 -4.28 -10.90 10.15
C LYS A 44 -4.71 -11.37 8.76
N HIS A 45 -4.79 -12.69 8.59
CA HIS A 45 -5.29 -13.29 7.36
C HIS A 45 -6.77 -12.90 7.17
N PRO A 46 -7.14 -12.29 6.03
CA PRO A 46 -8.53 -11.94 5.74
C PRO A 46 -9.39 -13.19 5.52
N LEU A 47 -10.66 -13.14 5.91
CA LEU A 47 -11.64 -14.15 5.50
C LEU A 47 -12.39 -13.59 4.29
N LEU A 48 -12.30 -14.26 3.13
CA LEU A 48 -12.93 -13.80 1.87
C LEU A 48 -14.41 -13.46 2.02
N GLN A 49 -15.13 -14.33 2.74
CA GLN A 49 -16.56 -14.22 3.00
C GLN A 49 -16.94 -13.03 3.90
N ASN A 50 -15.98 -12.45 4.65
CA ASN A 50 -16.21 -11.35 5.59
C ASN A 50 -15.29 -10.16 5.30
N LEU A 51 -14.99 -9.90 4.02
CA LEU A 51 -14.26 -8.70 3.66
C LEU A 51 -15.13 -7.47 3.92
N PRO A 52 -14.61 -6.43 4.61
CA PRO A 52 -15.34 -5.21 4.78
C PRO A 52 -15.53 -4.54 3.41
N GLU A 53 -16.73 -4.03 3.14
CA GLU A 53 -16.91 -3.16 1.98
C GLU A 53 -15.96 -1.94 2.10
N PRO A 54 -15.39 -1.48 0.98
CA PRO A 54 -15.65 -1.86 -0.41
C PRO A 54 -14.65 -2.90 -0.98
N PHE A 55 -13.97 -3.68 -0.15
CA PHE A 55 -12.89 -4.58 -0.60
C PHE A 55 -13.44 -5.90 -1.10
N SER A 56 -13.05 -6.32 -2.30
CA SER A 56 -13.54 -7.54 -2.96
C SER A 56 -12.51 -8.66 -3.02
N ALA A 57 -11.23 -8.36 -2.79
CA ALA A 57 -10.15 -9.33 -2.84
C ALA A 57 -9.10 -9.05 -1.75
N TYR A 58 -8.18 -9.99 -1.56
CA TYR A 58 -6.98 -9.76 -0.78
C TYR A 58 -5.77 -10.46 -1.42
N CYS A 59 -4.58 -9.94 -1.15
CA CYS A 59 -3.32 -10.52 -1.61
C CYS A 59 -2.27 -10.52 -0.50
N SER A 60 -1.30 -11.43 -0.60
CA SER A 60 -0.13 -11.44 0.29
C SER A 60 0.76 -10.22 0.01
N ILE A 61 1.29 -9.61 1.08
CA ILE A 61 2.20 -8.46 0.96
C ILE A 61 3.49 -8.78 0.20
N PHE A 62 3.87 -10.07 0.13
CA PHE A 62 5.13 -10.55 -0.43
C PHE A 62 5.07 -11.00 -1.89
N GLN A 63 3.87 -11.09 -2.48
CA GLN A 63 3.68 -11.56 -3.85
C GLN A 63 3.61 -10.37 -4.81
N ASP A 64 2.45 -10.15 -5.42
CA ASP A 64 2.16 -9.10 -6.41
C ASP A 64 2.49 -7.67 -5.97
N PRO A 65 2.36 -7.28 -4.68
CA PRO A 65 2.62 -5.90 -4.26
C PRO A 65 4.06 -5.41 -4.47
N ALA A 66 5.03 -6.33 -4.57
CA ALA A 66 6.43 -5.96 -4.86
C ALA A 66 6.59 -5.38 -6.28
N GLN A 67 5.89 -5.96 -7.26
CA GLN A 67 5.86 -5.45 -8.64
C GLN A 67 5.00 -4.20 -8.73
N MET A 68 3.84 -4.20 -8.07
CA MET A 68 2.95 -3.03 -7.99
C MET A 68 3.63 -1.79 -7.40
N ALA A 69 4.54 -1.99 -6.44
CA ALA A 69 5.28 -0.89 -5.82
C ALA A 69 6.24 -0.18 -6.77
N LEU A 70 6.67 -0.83 -7.86
CA LEU A 70 7.45 -0.20 -8.94
C LEU A 70 6.57 0.62 -9.89
N GLY A 71 5.25 0.44 -9.81
CA GLY A 71 4.26 1.06 -10.69
C GLY A 71 3.80 0.11 -11.79
N ILE A 72 2.55 0.27 -12.21
CA ILE A 72 1.95 -0.45 -13.34
C ILE A 72 1.43 0.60 -14.32
N PHE A 73 1.65 0.37 -15.62
CA PHE A 73 1.20 1.26 -16.67
C PHE A 73 -0.32 1.47 -16.60
N ASN A 74 -0.77 2.71 -16.81
CA ASN A 74 -2.17 3.14 -16.76
C ASN A 74 -2.94 2.73 -15.49
N THR A 75 -2.22 2.47 -14.38
CA THR A 75 -2.81 1.98 -13.14
C THR A 75 -2.32 2.80 -11.96
N LYS A 76 -3.28 3.41 -11.25
CA LYS A 76 -3.01 4.15 -10.02
C LYS A 76 -3.11 3.21 -8.82
N ILE A 77 -1.98 2.95 -8.17
CA ILE A 77 -1.93 2.07 -7.00
C ILE A 77 -1.70 2.90 -5.74
N VAL A 78 -2.70 2.90 -4.85
CA VAL A 78 -2.67 3.65 -3.60
C VAL A 78 -2.88 2.75 -2.40
N VAL A 79 -2.23 3.08 -1.30
CA VAL A 79 -2.37 2.42 -0.01
C VAL A 79 -3.17 3.32 0.92
N ASP A 80 -4.25 2.80 1.50
CA ASP A 80 -4.99 3.49 2.55
C ASP A 80 -4.45 3.10 3.93
N LEU A 81 -3.80 4.07 4.57
CA LEU A 81 -3.16 3.93 5.87
C LEU A 81 -3.89 4.71 6.95
N GLU A 82 -3.82 4.19 8.17
CA GLU A 82 -4.16 4.98 9.35
C GLU A 82 -3.17 6.16 9.50
N ILE A 83 -3.67 7.29 9.98
CA ILE A 83 -2.88 8.53 10.15
C ILE A 83 -1.62 8.26 11.00
N LYS A 84 -1.75 7.40 12.03
CA LYS A 84 -0.64 7.02 12.90
C LYS A 84 0.49 6.34 12.13
N ASP A 85 0.16 5.41 11.23
CA ASP A 85 1.17 4.69 10.46
C ASP A 85 1.79 5.54 9.36
N MET A 86 1.03 6.45 8.76
CA MET A 86 1.57 7.45 7.84
C MET A 86 2.60 8.35 8.53
N LYS A 87 2.27 8.90 9.71
CA LYS A 87 3.22 9.71 10.49
C LYS A 87 4.48 8.94 10.87
N ASN A 88 4.32 7.66 11.25
CA ASN A 88 5.46 6.79 11.56
C ASN A 88 6.37 6.57 10.34
N PHE A 89 5.77 6.41 9.15
CA PHE A 89 6.52 6.26 7.91
C PHE A 89 7.27 7.55 7.55
N GLU A 90 6.61 8.71 7.61
CA GLU A 90 7.25 10.01 7.36
C GLU A 90 8.44 10.26 8.31
N ASN A 91 8.27 9.95 9.60
CA ASN A 91 9.35 10.06 10.58
C ASN A 91 10.51 9.11 10.26
N ALA A 92 10.23 7.86 9.87
CA ALA A 92 11.26 6.91 9.45
C ALA A 92 12.03 7.39 8.20
N THR A 93 11.34 8.02 7.25
CA THR A 93 12.01 8.58 6.07
C THR A 93 12.88 9.80 6.40
N LYS A 94 12.52 10.60 7.41
CA LYS A 94 13.32 11.74 7.87
C LYS A 94 14.57 11.30 8.62
N SER A 95 14.49 10.24 9.43
CA SER A 95 15.66 9.70 10.15
C SER A 95 16.72 9.13 9.20
N ASP A 96 16.32 8.52 8.08
CA ASP A 96 17.25 7.96 7.09
C ASP A 96 18.06 9.04 6.35
N LEU A 97 17.49 10.24 6.18
CA LEU A 97 18.18 11.38 5.55
C LEU A 97 19.24 12.01 6.47
N THR A 98 19.09 11.89 7.79
CA THR A 98 20.07 12.42 8.76
C THR A 98 21.34 11.59 8.92
N VAL A 99 21.42 10.39 8.34
CA VAL A 99 22.61 9.51 8.46
C VAL A 99 23.58 9.66 7.29
N SER A 100 23.26 10.48 6.28
CA SER A 100 24.08 10.66 5.06
C SER A 100 25.13 11.79 5.15
N TYR A 101 25.40 12.32 6.34
CA TYR A 101 26.42 13.36 6.57
C TYR A 101 27.42 12.94 7.66
N PHE A 102 28.16 11.85 7.44
CA PHE A 102 29.43 11.59 8.13
C PHE A 102 30.37 10.83 7.20
#